data_AF-A0A7V3BGM4-F1
#
_entry.id   AF-A0A7V3BGM4-F1
#
_cell.length_a   1.000
_cell.length_b   1.000
_cell.length_c   1.000
_cell.angle_alpha   90.00
_cell.angle_beta   90.00
_cell.angle_gamma   90.00
#
_symmetry.space_group_name_H-M   'P 1'
#
loop_
_entity.id
_entity.type
_entity.pdbx_description
1 polymer ?
#
loop_
_entity_poly.entity_id
_entity_poly.type
_entity_poly.pdbx_seq_one_letter_code
_entity_poly.pdbx_strand_id
1 'polypeptide(L)'
;MLIQRPWRWAATLVQERQYRLIIWAGAGCFLLLTLLAVAGDRGFWEVYELGLHLERIERQIEALEAENSALRQQVMGLRHDPYQVEKLAREDLGLVRSDEIVFEIVDVEERAR
;
A
#
# COMPACT_ATOMS: atom_id res chain seq x y z
N MET A 1 62.60 -61.97 -10.24
CA MET A 1 61.90 -61.49 -9.03
C MET A 1 61.59 -60.01 -9.18
N LEU A 2 60.31 -59.67 -9.09
CA LEU A 2 59.70 -58.36 -8.74
C LEU A 2 59.97 -57.12 -9.62
N ILE A 3 59.11 -56.98 -10.63
CA ILE A 3 58.76 -55.71 -11.28
C ILE A 3 57.99 -54.84 -10.28
N GLN A 4 58.58 -53.73 -9.87
CA GLN A 4 57.97 -52.72 -8.98
C GLN A 4 57.03 -51.82 -9.80
N ARG A 5 55.77 -51.72 -9.37
CA ARG A 5 54.68 -51.05 -10.10
C ARG A 5 54.83 -49.52 -10.09
N PRO A 6 55.06 -48.86 -11.25
CA PRO A 6 55.28 -47.42 -11.34
C PRO A 6 53.97 -46.62 -11.38
N TRP A 7 52.87 -47.10 -10.80
CA TRP A 7 51.54 -46.45 -10.97
C TRP A 7 50.96 -45.85 -9.69
N ARG A 8 51.68 -45.89 -8.57
CA ARG A 8 51.21 -45.31 -7.29
C ARG A 8 51.34 -43.78 -7.20
N TRP A 9 52.19 -43.14 -8.00
CA TRP A 9 52.41 -41.69 -8.00
C TRP A 9 51.46 -40.92 -8.93
N ALA A 10 50.83 -41.59 -9.90
CA ALA A 10 49.79 -40.97 -10.73
C ALA A 10 48.49 -40.74 -9.94
N ALA A 11 48.19 -41.61 -8.97
CA ALA A 11 46.98 -41.52 -8.15
C ALA A 11 46.97 -40.29 -7.22
N THR A 12 48.14 -39.84 -6.75
CA THR A 12 48.22 -38.68 -5.86
C THR A 12 48.12 -37.34 -6.60
N LEU A 13 48.44 -37.30 -7.89
CA LEU A 13 48.32 -36.07 -8.70
C LEU A 13 46.85 -35.73 -9.04
N VAL A 14 45.99 -36.73 -9.13
CA VAL A 14 44.54 -36.57 -9.36
C VAL A 14 43.83 -36.15 -8.06
N GLN A 15 44.40 -36.45 -6.90
CA GLN A 15 43.77 -36.27 -5.59
C GLN A 15 43.69 -34.80 -5.14
N GLU A 16 44.71 -33.98 -5.41
CA GLU A 16 44.72 -32.53 -5.10
C GLU A 16 43.63 -31.75 -5.86
N ARG A 17 43.26 -32.19 -7.07
CA ARG A 17 42.21 -31.53 -7.86
C ARG A 17 40.80 -31.91 -7.42
N GLN A 18 40.61 -33.10 -6.87
CA GLN A 18 39.27 -33.60 -6.51
C GLN A 18 38.69 -32.87 -5.29
N TYR A 19 39.48 -32.57 -4.26
CA TYR A 19 39.00 -31.83 -3.10
C TYR A 19 38.59 -30.40 -3.43
N ARG A 20 39.36 -29.72 -4.29
CA ARG A 20 39.01 -28.37 -4.74
C ARG A 20 37.67 -28.35 -5.45
N LEU A 21 37.39 -29.31 -6.33
CA LEU A 21 36.11 -29.40 -7.03
C LEU A 21 34.95 -29.64 -6.07
N ILE A 22 35.13 -30.48 -5.04
CA ILE A 22 34.12 -30.73 -4.01
C ILE A 22 33.86 -29.46 -3.18
N ILE A 23 34.90 -28.70 -2.83
CA ILE A 23 34.77 -27.44 -2.10
C ILE A 23 34.00 -26.41 -2.95
N TRP A 24 34.35 -26.25 -4.23
CA TRP A 24 33.63 -25.34 -5.12
C TRP A 24 32.19 -25.78 -5.38
N ALA A 25 31.93 -27.08 -5.50
CA ALA A 25 30.58 -27.62 -5.63
C ALA A 25 29.75 -27.39 -4.36
N GLY A 26 30.34 -27.61 -3.18
CA GLY A 26 29.69 -27.35 -1.89
C GLY A 26 29.40 -25.86 -1.68
N ALA A 27 30.36 -24.99 -1.96
CA ALA A 27 30.19 -23.54 -1.90
C ALA A 27 29.12 -23.05 -2.88
N GLY A 28 29.10 -23.58 -4.12
CA GLY A 28 28.08 -23.28 -5.12
C GLY A 28 26.69 -23.75 -4.70
N CYS A 29 26.58 -24.95 -4.13
CA CYS A 29 25.32 -25.47 -3.58
C CYS A 29 24.82 -24.61 -2.41
N PHE A 30 25.71 -24.23 -1.49
CA PHE A 30 25.36 -23.36 -0.36
C PHE A 30 24.90 -21.97 -0.84
N LEU A 31 25.60 -21.38 -1.81
CA LEU A 31 25.22 -20.11 -2.43
C LEU A 31 23.87 -20.21 -3.14
N LEU A 32 23.65 -21.29 -3.89
CA LEU A 32 22.39 -21.54 -4.59
C LEU A 32 21.23 -21.69 -3.58
N LEU A 33 21.42 -22.45 -2.50
CA LEU A 33 20.42 -22.61 -1.44
C LEU A 33 20.15 -21.29 -0.73
N THR A 34 21.17 -20.48 -0.47
CA THR A 34 21.01 -19.15 0.14
C THR A 34 20.25 -18.21 -0.79
N LEU A 35 20.58 -18.20 -2.08
CA LEU A 35 19.87 -17.42 -3.09
C LEU A 35 18.43 -17.89 -3.24
N LEU A 36 18.17 -19.21 -3.25
CA LEU A 36 16.82 -19.76 -3.29
C LEU A 36 16.05 -19.50 -1.98
N ALA A 37 16.71 -19.44 -0.83
CA ALA A 37 16.05 -19.09 0.44
C ALA A 37 15.68 -17.60 0.50
N VAL A 38 16.50 -16.74 -0.11
CA VAL A 38 16.23 -15.29 -0.22
C VAL A 38 15.22 -15.00 -1.34
N ALA A 39 15.29 -15.73 -2.45
CA ALA A 39 14.42 -15.55 -3.62
C ALA A 39 13.14 -16.40 -3.58
N GLY A 40 13.07 -17.40 -2.71
CA GLY A 40 11.99 -18.37 -2.62
C GLY A 40 10.77 -17.82 -1.88
N ASP A 41 9.76 -17.50 -2.67
CA ASP A 41 8.36 -17.25 -2.34
C ASP A 41 7.98 -16.12 -1.38
N ARG A 42 8.74 -15.74 -0.32
CA ARG A 42 8.37 -14.66 0.65
C ARG A 42 9.54 -14.03 1.40
N GLY A 43 10.74 -14.03 0.84
CA GLY A 43 11.98 -13.67 1.57
C GLY A 43 12.23 -12.16 1.68
N PHE A 44 11.88 -11.55 2.81
CA PHE A 44 12.19 -10.17 3.22
C PHE A 44 11.55 -8.99 2.47
N TRP A 45 11.57 -8.95 1.13
CA TRP A 45 11.13 -7.75 0.41
C TRP A 45 9.60 -7.54 0.49
N GLU A 46 8.84 -8.62 0.31
CA GLU A 46 7.38 -8.59 0.34
C GLU A 46 6.82 -8.25 1.73
N VAL A 47 7.49 -8.69 2.81
CA VAL A 47 7.11 -8.34 4.19
C VAL A 47 7.37 -6.86 4.47
N TYR A 48 8.44 -6.30 3.91
CA TYR A 48 8.74 -4.88 4.05
C TYR A 48 7.73 -4.00 3.30
N GLU A 49 7.38 -4.40 2.08
CA GLU A 49 6.38 -3.70 1.27
C GLU A 49 4.97 -3.81 1.91
N LEU A 50 4.59 -4.99 2.43
CA LEU A 50 3.35 -5.15 3.19
C LEU A 50 3.29 -4.27 4.43
N GLY A 51 4.40 -4.12 5.16
CA GLY A 51 4.49 -3.25 6.33
C GLY A 51 4.21 -1.79 5.99
N LEU A 52 4.80 -1.29 4.90
CA LEU A 52 4.56 0.08 4.41
C LEU A 52 3.12 0.28 3.91
N HIS A 53 2.53 -0.74 3.30
CA HIS A 53 1.13 -0.69 2.88
C HIS A 53 0.17 -0.65 4.07
N LEU A 54 0.43 -1.44 5.12
CA LEU A 54 -0.33 -1.41 6.37
C LEU A 54 -0.29 -0.01 7.02
N GLU A 55 0.90 0.55 7.19
CA GLU A 55 1.07 1.88 7.82
C GLU A 55 0.40 3.00 7.00
N ARG A 56 0.33 2.85 5.67
CA ARG A 56 -0.40 3.80 4.82
C ARG A 56 -1.92 3.68 5.01
N ILE A 57 -2.44 2.46 5.05
CA ILE A 57 -3.87 2.21 5.20
C ILE A 57 -4.34 2.65 6.60
N GLU A 58 -3.57 2.36 7.64
CA GLU A 58 -3.87 2.80 9.01
C GLU A 58 -3.95 4.34 9.10
N ARG A 59 -2.97 5.05 8.52
CA ARG A 59 -3.02 6.53 8.48
C ARG A 59 -4.23 7.06 7.70
N GLN A 60 -4.65 6.38 6.63
CA GLN A 60 -5.84 6.77 5.88
C GLN A 60 -7.12 6.56 6.70
N ILE A 61 -7.20 5.46 7.46
CA ILE A 61 -8.32 5.20 8.37
C ILE A 61 -8.39 6.31 9.43
N GLU A 62 -7.28 6.62 10.10
CA GLU A 62 -7.24 7.68 11.12
C GLU A 62 -7.66 9.04 10.57
N ALA A 63 -7.17 9.40 9.37
CA ALA A 63 -7.56 10.66 8.71
C ALA A 63 -9.06 10.70 8.38
N LEU A 64 -9.61 9.60 7.84
CA LEU A 64 -11.03 9.50 7.50
C LEU A 64 -11.92 9.49 8.74
N GLU A 65 -11.49 8.85 9.82
CA GLU A 65 -12.21 8.86 11.10
C GLU A 65 -12.26 10.27 11.70
N ALA A 66 -11.13 11.00 11.66
CA ALA A 66 -11.08 12.39 12.09
C ALA A 66 -12.02 13.28 11.25
N GLU A 67 -12.00 13.15 9.92
CA GLU A 67 -12.88 13.88 9.02
C GLU A 67 -14.35 13.55 9.27
N ASN A 68 -14.68 12.26 9.42
CA ASN A 68 -16.04 11.81 9.72
C ASN A 68 -16.53 12.38 11.07
N SER A 69 -15.67 12.40 12.09
CA SER A 69 -16.01 12.96 13.39
C SER A 69 -16.30 14.47 13.29
N ALA A 70 -15.51 15.22 12.53
CA ALA A 70 -15.70 16.65 12.31
C ALA A 70 -16.99 16.93 11.53
N LEU A 71 -17.26 16.17 10.46
CA LEU A 71 -18.50 16.28 9.69
C LEU A 71 -19.72 15.94 10.55
N ARG A 72 -19.65 14.91 11.41
CA ARG A 72 -20.73 14.58 12.34
C ARG A 72 -20.99 15.70 13.33
N GLN A 73 -19.95 16.36 13.85
CA GLN A 73 -20.12 17.51 14.73
C GLN A 73 -20.77 18.69 14.00
N GLN A 74 -20.39 18.95 12.75
CA GLN A 74 -21.05 19.97 11.92
C GLN A 74 -22.53 19.63 11.69
N VAL A 75 -22.85 18.38 11.33
CA VAL A 75 -24.22 17.93 11.15
C VAL A 75 -25.01 18.04 12.46
N MET A 76 -24.42 17.70 13.60
CA MET A 76 -25.07 17.85 14.91
C MET A 76 -25.33 19.33 15.25
N GLY A 77 -24.35 20.21 14.97
CA GLY A 77 -24.50 21.65 15.14
C GLY A 77 -25.60 22.23 14.25
N LEU A 78 -25.65 21.82 12.98
CA LEU A 78 -26.69 22.20 12.04
C LEU A 78 -28.07 21.66 12.45
N ARG A 79 -28.15 20.43 12.96
CA ARG A 79 -29.41 19.81 13.41
C ARG A 79 -29.97 20.43 14.69
N HIS A 80 -29.14 21.07 15.51
CA HIS A 80 -29.58 21.65 16.78
C HIS A 80 -30.27 23.01 16.61
N ASP A 81 -30.08 23.67 15.47
CA ASP A 81 -30.75 24.93 15.13
C ASP A 81 -31.53 24.80 13.82
N PRO A 82 -32.87 24.56 13.88
CA PRO A 82 -33.73 24.47 12.71
C PRO A 82 -33.61 25.68 11.76
N TYR A 83 -33.26 26.85 12.30
CA TYR A 83 -33.08 28.07 11.52
C TYR A 83 -31.87 28.00 10.59
N GLN A 84 -30.77 27.36 11.01
CA GLN A 84 -29.57 27.21 10.18
C GLN A 84 -29.82 26.26 9.01
N VAL A 85 -30.59 25.19 9.23
CA VAL A 85 -31.00 24.27 8.16
C VAL A 85 -31.91 24.96 7.17
N GLU A 86 -32.87 25.75 7.65
CA GLU A 86 -33.79 26.51 6.81
C GLU A 86 -33.04 27.57 5.99
N LYS A 87 -32.09 28.27 6.59
CA LYS A 87 -31.23 29.23 5.91
C LYS A 87 -30.42 28.59 4.79
N LEU A 88 -29.72 27.48 5.06
CA LEU A 88 -28.94 26.75 4.06
C LEU A 88 -29.83 26.22 2.92
N ALA A 89 -31.01 25.70 3.26
CA ALA A 89 -31.96 25.20 2.28
C ALA A 89 -32.47 26.31 1.35
N ARG A 90 -32.77 27.50 1.88
CA ARG A 90 -33.30 28.61 1.07
C ARG A 90 -32.22 29.41 0.33
N GLU A 91 -31.08 29.69 0.96
CA GLU A 91 -30.02 30.54 0.39
C GLU A 91 -29.09 29.76 -0.56
N ASP A 92 -28.60 28.60 -0.13
CA ASP A 92 -27.58 27.87 -0.90
C ASP A 92 -28.19 26.86 -1.88
N LEU A 93 -29.35 26.30 -1.54
CA LEU A 93 -30.01 25.25 -2.33
C LEU A 93 -31.28 25.74 -3.05
N GLY A 94 -31.78 26.94 -2.75
CA GLY A 94 -33.00 27.49 -3.35
C GLY A 94 -34.26 26.65 -3.11
N LEU A 95 -34.26 25.81 -2.08
CA LEU A 95 -35.37 24.91 -1.75
C LEU A 95 -36.50 25.70 -1.08
N VAL A 96 -37.73 25.42 -1.49
CA VAL A 96 -38.97 26.01 -0.96
C VAL A 96 -39.95 24.90 -0.62
N ARG A 97 -40.70 25.04 0.47
CA ARG A 97 -41.72 24.04 0.82
C ARG A 97 -42.94 24.13 -0.09
N SER A 98 -43.68 23.03 -0.20
CA SER A 98 -44.87 22.92 -1.06
C SER A 98 -45.98 23.92 -0.71
N ASP A 99 -45.99 24.42 0.52
CA ASP A 99 -46.95 25.37 1.07
C ASP A 99 -46.47 26.84 1.06
N GLU A 100 -45.27 27.11 0.53
CA GLU A 100 -44.67 28.46 0.46
C GLU A 100 -44.85 29.09 -0.94
N ILE A 101 -44.99 30.42 -0.99
CA ILE A 101 -45.18 31.18 -2.25
C ILE A 101 -43.87 31.90 -2.60
N VAL A 102 -43.36 31.66 -3.82
CA VAL A 102 -42.12 32.28 -4.32
C VAL A 102 -42.44 33.66 -4.92
N PHE A 103 -41.74 34.70 -4.45
CA PHE A 103 -41.78 36.03 -5.04
C PHE A 103 -40.53 36.26 -5.89
N GLU A 104 -40.71 36.39 -7.20
CA GLU A 104 -39.65 36.81 -8.11
C GLU A 104 -39.68 38.33 -8.26
N ILE A 105 -38.64 39.00 -7.76
CA ILE A 105 -38.50 40.46 -7.88
C ILE A 105 -37.91 40.73 -9.26
N VAL A 106 -38.78 41.01 -10.24
CA VAL A 106 -38.37 41.45 -11.57
C VAL A 106 -38.15 42.96 -11.56
N ASP A 107 -36.95 43.38 -11.95
CA ASP A 107 -36.63 44.79 -12.11
C ASP A 107 -37.39 45.36 -13.32
N VAL A 108 -38.16 46.42 -13.10
CA VAL A 108 -39.19 46.87 -14.06
C VAL A 108 -38.58 47.64 -15.24
N GLU A 109 -37.33 48.09 -15.09
CA GLU A 109 -36.56 48.84 -16.09
C GLU A 109 -36.36 48.12 -17.44
N GLU A 110 -36.48 46.78 -17.49
CA GLU A 110 -36.26 46.00 -18.72
C GLU A 110 -37.54 45.78 -19.55
N ARG A 111 -38.73 45.93 -18.96
CA ARG A 111 -40.02 45.79 -19.69
C ARG A 111 -40.47 47.04 -20.43
N ALA A 112 -39.78 48.16 -20.24
CA ALA A 112 -40.09 49.45 -20.87
C ALA A 112 -39.23 49.77 -22.11
N ARG A 113 -38.46 48.81 -22.63
CA ARG A 113 -37.66 48.94 -23.86
C ARG A 113 -38.15 48.02 -24.98
#